data_AF-A0A1J1LHH0-F1
#
_entry.id   AF-A0A1J1LHH0-F1
#
_cell.length_a   1.000
_cell.length_b   1.000
_cell.length_c   1.000
_cell.angle_alpha   90.00
_cell.angle_beta   90.00
_cell.angle_gamma   90.00
#
_symmetry.space_group_name_H-M   'P 1'
#
loop_
_entity.id
_entity.type
_entity.pdbx_description
1 polymer ?
#
loop_
_entity_poly.entity_id
_entity_poly.type
_entity_poly.pdbx_seq_one_letter_code
_entity_poly.pdbx_strand_id
1 'polypeptide(L)'
;MLVSRLQKFLTAPEDHRFSPRMIFWLTLSLVFSISFAIPPLQKAFSGEYLIMDDARQHLFWMQRFVDPDLFPNDLIADFYQSITPSGVSGFYHLMANLGINPLLLNKILPLFLGLLTTLFCFGICIELLPVPTVGFIGSLLLNQNLWLHGELTTAVSSGFAYPAFLSFLYFLLRRSPLGVGICMAIMGNIYSPLMLVASGVLILRLIQWEKGKLQFSNNRQDYIISAVGLGVATLVIIPYFFSTSEYGPTISAQEAKTMPEFLDKGRTAFFYSNRGLNFWFKNSRSGLKISLNPPLVILGFFLPILFRFPRQFPLVEKISSKINILLYLILTSIGLFAIAHLLLFKLFLPSRYTSHSFRIILAISTAIFLIVVLDGIFQATLKQIIALASTVVFSFVLIFYPFFIWGKAFPRTAYTIGTDPAVYQFLQQQPKDTLTASLSLEADNLPIFSQRPVLVSWEHALPYQKGYYRQIKPRVLDLIFAQYSPNLDTVKQFIQKYGVDYFLIDQKAFSPEYMTENVWFKQWPDQGKQALSQLQGKQQPILLQSWNRCTIYQNQLYRLVKADCLIK
;
A
#
# COMPACT_ATOMS: atom_id res chain seq x y z
N MET A 1 28.49 -39.37 -1.34
CA MET A 1 29.09 -38.24 -0.59
C MET A 1 28.46 -36.89 -0.94
N LEU A 2 28.27 -36.55 -2.22
CA LEU A 2 27.67 -35.27 -2.66
C LEU A 2 26.24 -35.05 -2.11
N VAL A 3 25.36 -36.05 -2.22
CA VAL A 3 23.95 -35.93 -1.77
C VAL A 3 23.85 -35.72 -0.25
N SER A 4 24.65 -36.42 0.55
CA SER A 4 24.68 -36.23 2.01
C SER A 4 25.18 -34.83 2.41
N ARG A 5 26.18 -34.30 1.70
CA ARG A 5 26.63 -32.91 1.90
C ARG A 5 25.56 -31.91 1.49
N LEU A 6 24.86 -32.15 0.39
CA LEU A 6 23.76 -31.31 -0.10
C LEU A 6 22.58 -31.30 0.87
N GLN A 7 22.15 -32.48 1.35
CA GLN A 7 21.13 -32.61 2.38
C GLN A 7 21.53 -31.86 3.64
N LYS A 8 22.76 -32.08 4.15
CA LYS A 8 23.28 -31.34 5.30
C LYS A 8 23.25 -29.83 5.06
N PHE A 9 23.60 -29.37 3.86
CA PHE A 9 23.61 -27.94 3.55
C PHE A 9 22.19 -27.35 3.46
N LEU A 10 21.22 -28.11 2.94
CA LEU A 10 19.88 -27.62 2.63
C LEU A 10 18.85 -27.84 3.75
N THR A 11 18.87 -28.96 4.47
CA THR A 11 17.75 -29.34 5.35
C THR A 11 18.16 -29.55 6.81
N ALA A 12 19.45 -29.71 7.11
CA ALA A 12 19.87 -29.95 8.48
C ALA A 12 19.64 -28.71 9.38
N PRO A 13 19.12 -28.89 10.60
CA PRO A 13 19.08 -27.82 11.60
C PRO A 13 20.45 -27.21 11.91
N GLU A 14 20.46 -25.97 12.38
CA GLU A 14 21.65 -25.24 12.83
C GLU A 14 21.38 -24.61 14.20
N ASP A 15 22.17 -24.97 15.20
CA ASP A 15 22.03 -24.42 16.55
C ASP A 15 22.77 -23.07 16.71
N HIS A 16 23.82 -22.85 15.92
CA HIS A 16 24.64 -21.65 15.99
C HIS A 16 24.15 -20.54 15.06
N ARG A 17 23.73 -19.40 15.63
CA ARG A 17 23.19 -18.24 14.89
C ARG A 17 24.17 -17.56 13.94
N PHE A 18 25.47 -17.78 14.13
CA PHE A 18 26.53 -17.19 13.30
C PHE A 18 27.37 -18.26 12.60
N SER A 19 26.79 -19.43 12.34
CA SER A 19 27.49 -20.43 11.52
C SER A 19 27.73 -19.87 10.11
N PRO A 20 28.80 -20.30 9.40
CA PRO A 20 29.05 -19.89 8.02
C PRO A 20 27.85 -20.16 7.10
N ARG A 21 27.10 -21.24 7.37
CA ARG A 21 25.89 -21.58 6.64
C ARG A 21 24.77 -20.57 6.89
N MET A 22 24.56 -20.16 8.14
CA MET A 22 23.57 -19.13 8.46
C MET A 22 23.89 -17.80 7.77
N ILE A 23 25.16 -17.38 7.83
CA ILE A 23 25.64 -16.14 7.20
C ILE A 23 25.48 -16.22 5.69
N PHE A 24 25.81 -17.35 5.07
CA PHE A 24 25.64 -17.57 3.63
C PHE A 24 24.18 -17.37 3.20
N TRP A 25 23.24 -18.06 3.84
CA TRP A 25 21.82 -17.99 3.46
C TRP A 25 21.21 -16.62 3.73
N LEU A 26 21.57 -15.96 4.82
CA LEU A 26 21.15 -14.58 5.09
C LEU A 26 21.72 -13.61 4.04
N THR A 27 23.00 -13.73 3.71
CA THR A 27 23.64 -12.90 2.67
C THR A 27 22.94 -13.09 1.33
N LEU A 28 22.63 -14.33 0.96
CA LEU A 28 21.92 -14.65 -0.27
C LEU A 28 20.51 -14.02 -0.28
N SER A 29 19.77 -14.10 0.83
CA SER A 29 18.47 -13.41 0.98
C SER A 29 18.58 -11.91 0.74
N LEU A 30 19.59 -11.26 1.32
CA LEU A 30 19.81 -9.82 1.18
C LEU A 30 20.18 -9.47 -0.27
N VAL A 31 21.04 -10.26 -0.93
CA VAL A 31 21.38 -10.08 -2.35
C VAL A 31 20.14 -10.14 -3.24
N PHE A 32 19.24 -11.11 -3.03
CA PHE A 32 17.99 -11.18 -3.78
C PHE A 32 17.07 -9.99 -3.51
N SER A 33 16.97 -9.54 -2.25
CA SER A 33 16.19 -8.35 -1.89
C SER A 33 16.71 -7.09 -2.61
N ILE A 34 18.03 -6.89 -2.65
CA ILE A 34 18.67 -5.81 -3.42
C ILE A 34 18.36 -5.96 -4.90
N SER A 35 18.50 -7.16 -5.46
CA SER A 35 18.27 -7.41 -6.89
C SER A 35 16.85 -7.03 -7.33
N PHE A 36 15.84 -7.25 -6.49
CA PHE A 36 14.46 -6.87 -6.78
C PHE A 36 14.21 -5.36 -6.64
N ALA A 37 15.02 -4.65 -5.87
CA ALA A 37 14.93 -3.19 -5.75
C ALA A 37 15.59 -2.43 -6.91
N ILE A 38 16.50 -3.06 -7.67
CA ILE A 38 17.23 -2.41 -8.77
C ILE A 38 16.29 -1.90 -9.87
N PRO A 39 15.38 -2.69 -10.48
CA PRO A 39 14.54 -2.19 -11.57
C PRO A 39 13.61 -1.02 -11.17
N PRO A 40 12.93 -1.02 -10.00
CA PRO A 40 12.18 0.13 -9.52
C PRO A 40 13.05 1.36 -9.33
N LEU A 41 14.27 1.20 -8.80
CA LEU A 41 15.22 2.30 -8.63
C LEU A 41 15.66 2.87 -9.98
N GLN A 42 16.02 2.01 -10.94
CA GLN A 42 16.34 2.42 -12.31
C GLN A 42 15.17 3.19 -12.94
N LYS A 43 13.93 2.71 -12.76
CA LYS A 43 12.75 3.40 -13.26
C LYS A 43 12.53 4.75 -12.56
N ALA A 44 12.73 4.82 -11.25
CA ALA A 44 12.59 6.03 -10.44
C ALA A 44 13.52 7.16 -10.89
N PHE A 45 14.72 6.81 -11.38
CA PHE A 45 15.73 7.75 -11.86
C PHE A 45 15.80 7.84 -13.40
N SER A 46 14.91 7.19 -14.13
CA SER A 46 14.89 7.24 -15.61
C SER A 46 14.37 8.56 -16.20
N GLY A 47 13.87 9.46 -15.36
CA GLY A 47 13.37 10.77 -15.77
C GLY A 47 12.94 11.61 -14.57
N GLU A 48 12.76 12.91 -14.82
CA GLU A 48 12.50 13.91 -13.79
C GLU A 48 11.05 13.81 -13.23
N TYR A 49 10.06 13.79 -14.13
CA TYR A 49 8.63 13.78 -13.81
C TYR A 49 8.09 12.35 -13.64
N LEU A 50 8.76 11.57 -12.81
CA LEU A 50 8.42 10.18 -12.49
C LEU A 50 8.22 10.04 -11.00
N ILE A 51 7.03 9.55 -10.63
CA ILE A 51 6.70 9.25 -9.25
C ILE A 51 5.81 8.02 -9.16
N MET A 52 5.87 7.32 -8.02
CA MET A 52 4.95 6.24 -7.71
C MET A 52 3.53 6.78 -7.49
N ASP A 53 2.52 6.04 -7.97
CA ASP A 53 1.11 6.46 -8.02
C ASP A 53 0.51 6.87 -6.66
N ASP A 54 0.68 6.06 -5.61
CA ASP A 54 0.23 6.43 -4.26
C ASP A 54 1.08 7.58 -3.68
N ALA A 55 2.33 7.74 -4.13
CA ALA A 55 3.22 8.74 -3.58
C ALA A 55 2.86 10.17 -4.04
N ARG A 56 2.38 10.37 -5.29
CA ARG A 56 1.88 11.70 -5.73
C ARG A 56 0.72 12.19 -4.87
N GLN A 57 -0.11 11.28 -4.38
CA GLN A 57 -1.24 11.60 -3.50
C GLN A 57 -0.80 11.97 -2.08
N HIS A 58 0.22 11.30 -1.53
CA HIS A 58 0.55 11.39 -0.10
C HIS A 58 1.78 12.23 0.24
N LEU A 59 2.69 12.49 -0.71
CA LEU A 59 3.97 13.16 -0.43
C LEU A 59 4.03 14.63 -0.81
N PHE A 60 3.14 15.13 -1.68
CA PHE A 60 3.29 16.48 -2.24
C PHE A 60 3.36 17.56 -1.14
N TRP A 61 2.50 17.48 -0.13
CA TRP A 61 2.47 18.42 1.00
C TRP A 61 3.74 18.35 1.85
N MET A 62 4.45 17.21 1.87
CA MET A 62 5.68 17.05 2.66
C MET A 62 6.83 17.91 2.12
N GLN A 63 6.71 18.48 0.91
CA GLN A 63 7.65 19.50 0.43
C GLN A 63 7.67 20.74 1.35
N ARG A 64 6.63 20.96 2.17
CA ARG A 64 6.63 21.96 3.26
C ARG A 64 7.78 21.81 4.26
N PHE A 65 8.36 20.60 4.41
CA PHE A 65 9.54 20.39 5.26
C PHE A 65 10.81 21.00 4.67
N VAL A 66 10.85 21.24 3.35
CA VAL A 66 11.98 21.86 2.65
C VAL A 66 11.71 23.34 2.43
N ASP A 67 10.48 23.68 2.04
CA ASP A 67 10.03 25.05 1.82
C ASP A 67 8.67 25.27 2.53
N PRO A 68 8.66 25.87 3.74
CA PRO A 68 7.46 26.04 4.55
C PRO A 68 6.34 26.87 3.93
N ASP A 69 6.64 27.72 2.94
CA ASP A 69 5.62 28.58 2.32
C ASP A 69 4.83 27.86 1.21
N LEU A 70 5.16 26.60 0.89
CA LEU A 70 4.47 25.85 -0.15
C LEU A 70 3.02 25.50 0.23
N PHE A 71 2.14 25.61 -0.75
CA PHE A 71 0.70 25.34 -0.64
C PHE A 71 -0.01 26.19 0.45
N PRO A 72 0.14 27.53 0.43
CA PRO A 72 -0.48 28.37 1.46
C PRO A 72 -2.01 28.26 1.41
N ASN A 73 -2.65 28.00 2.55
CA ASN A 73 -4.11 27.83 2.68
C ASN A 73 -4.74 26.78 1.74
N ASP A 74 -3.97 25.75 1.35
CA ASP A 74 -4.45 24.72 0.44
C ASP A 74 -5.21 23.60 1.17
N LEU A 75 -6.51 23.49 0.88
CA LEU A 75 -7.41 22.48 1.47
C LEU A 75 -6.87 21.05 1.32
N ILE A 76 -6.29 20.71 0.16
CA ILE A 76 -5.85 19.35 -0.13
C ILE A 76 -4.60 19.04 0.71
N ALA A 77 -3.59 19.91 0.68
CA ALA A 77 -2.38 19.78 1.47
C ALA A 77 -2.67 19.68 2.96
N ASP A 78 -3.53 20.56 3.48
CA ASP A 78 -3.88 20.61 4.90
C ASP A 78 -4.63 19.34 5.33
N PHE A 79 -5.53 18.84 4.47
CA PHE A 79 -6.20 17.56 4.69
C PHE A 79 -5.21 16.40 4.74
N TYR A 80 -4.36 16.24 3.73
CA TYR A 80 -3.40 15.13 3.67
C TYR A 80 -2.33 15.21 4.77
N GLN A 81 -1.94 16.40 5.18
CA GLN A 81 -1.09 16.62 6.36
C GLN A 81 -1.78 16.13 7.64
N SER A 82 -3.07 16.45 7.83
CA SER A 82 -3.82 16.07 9.04
C SER A 82 -4.05 14.57 9.21
N ILE A 83 -4.18 13.83 8.10
CA ILE A 83 -4.44 12.37 8.13
C ILE A 83 -3.18 11.52 8.02
N THR A 84 -2.03 12.12 7.70
CA THR A 84 -0.78 11.35 7.57
C THR A 84 -0.32 10.87 8.94
N PRO A 85 -0.04 9.56 9.12
CA PRO A 85 0.48 9.05 10.39
C PRO A 85 1.76 9.76 10.82
N SER A 86 1.81 10.19 12.07
CA SER A 86 2.91 10.98 12.67
C SER A 86 4.28 10.30 12.55
N GLY A 87 4.32 8.97 12.58
CA GLY A 87 5.56 8.21 12.41
C GLY A 87 6.11 8.30 10.99
N VAL A 88 5.24 8.37 9.98
CA VAL A 88 5.65 8.54 8.58
C VAL A 88 6.08 9.98 8.35
N SER A 89 5.24 10.97 8.68
CA SER A 89 5.58 12.38 8.49
C SER A 89 6.81 12.78 9.29
N GLY A 90 6.94 12.32 10.55
CA GLY A 90 8.10 12.55 11.39
C GLY A 90 9.39 11.95 10.82
N PHE A 91 9.33 10.75 10.22
CA PHE A 91 10.50 10.17 9.55
C PHE A 91 10.93 10.99 8.32
N TYR A 92 9.98 11.38 7.47
CA TYR A 92 10.27 12.23 6.30
C TYR A 92 10.79 13.61 6.71
N HIS A 93 10.23 14.21 7.76
CA HIS A 93 10.68 15.49 8.30
C HIS A 93 12.11 15.39 8.88
N LEU A 94 12.42 14.32 9.62
CA LEU A 94 13.78 14.08 10.13
C LEU A 94 14.78 14.00 8.97
N MET A 95 14.45 13.27 7.91
CA MET A 95 15.32 13.15 6.75
C MET A 95 15.46 14.46 5.96
N ALA A 96 14.38 15.26 5.88
CA ALA A 96 14.43 16.60 5.30
C ALA A 96 15.37 17.54 6.09
N ASN A 97 15.34 17.47 7.43
CA ASN A 97 16.27 18.21 8.30
C ASN A 97 17.74 17.77 8.12
N LEU A 98 17.97 16.55 7.63
CA LEU A 98 19.29 16.05 7.23
C LEU A 98 19.66 16.39 5.78
N GLY A 99 18.85 17.20 5.09
CA GLY A 99 19.07 17.64 3.72
C GLY A 99 18.57 16.67 2.63
N ILE A 100 17.82 15.62 2.99
CA ILE A 100 17.28 14.66 2.02
C ILE A 100 15.85 15.08 1.64
N ASN A 101 15.66 15.54 0.39
CA ASN A 101 14.32 15.91 -0.09
C ASN A 101 13.33 14.71 0.01
N PRO A 102 12.08 14.92 0.46
CA PRO A 102 11.07 13.86 0.58
C PRO A 102 10.87 13.02 -0.70
N LEU A 103 10.91 13.63 -1.88
CA LEU A 103 10.79 12.91 -3.16
C LEU A 103 11.97 12.01 -3.43
N LEU A 104 13.19 12.48 -3.14
CA LEU A 104 14.39 11.66 -3.29
C LEU A 104 14.34 10.48 -2.32
N LEU A 105 13.96 10.73 -1.06
CA LEU A 105 13.81 9.70 -0.04
C LEU A 105 12.81 8.63 -0.50
N ASN A 106 11.66 9.02 -1.05
CA ASN A 106 10.65 8.09 -1.55
C ASN A 106 11.18 7.13 -2.63
N LYS A 107 12.09 7.60 -3.49
CA LYS A 107 12.71 6.77 -4.55
C LYS A 107 13.67 5.73 -3.98
N ILE A 108 14.45 6.08 -2.95
CA ILE A 108 15.50 5.20 -2.38
C ILE A 108 15.00 4.30 -1.25
N LEU A 109 13.99 4.75 -0.49
CA LEU A 109 13.50 4.09 0.72
C LEU A 109 12.99 2.65 0.50
N PRO A 110 12.33 2.28 -0.63
CA PRO A 110 11.88 0.91 -0.88
C PRO A 110 12.99 -0.14 -0.77
N LEU A 111 14.24 0.20 -1.14
CA LEU A 111 15.40 -0.69 -0.98
C LEU A 111 15.61 -1.05 0.50
N PHE A 112 15.67 -0.05 1.38
CA PHE A 112 15.90 -0.26 2.81
C PHE A 112 14.73 -0.99 3.48
N LEU A 113 13.49 -0.68 3.09
CA LEU A 113 12.30 -1.39 3.58
C LEU A 113 12.32 -2.87 3.17
N GLY A 114 12.75 -3.18 1.94
CA GLY A 114 12.95 -4.55 1.47
C GLY A 114 14.01 -5.30 2.27
N LEU A 115 15.15 -4.66 2.55
CA LEU A 115 16.23 -5.24 3.36
C LEU A 115 15.78 -5.56 4.80
N LEU A 116 15.11 -4.62 5.47
CA LEU A 116 14.59 -4.83 6.82
C LEU A 116 13.52 -5.93 6.87
N THR A 117 12.62 -5.93 5.88
CA THR A 117 11.62 -7.00 5.71
C THR A 117 12.29 -8.36 5.58
N THR A 118 13.34 -8.45 4.76
CA THR A 118 14.12 -9.66 4.54
C THR A 118 14.78 -10.16 5.81
N LEU A 119 15.45 -9.27 6.56
CA LEU A 119 16.15 -9.60 7.80
C LEU A 119 15.19 -10.18 8.86
N PHE A 120 14.07 -9.50 9.13
CA PHE A 120 13.12 -9.96 10.12
C PHE A 120 12.37 -11.21 9.67
N CYS A 121 11.99 -11.32 8.39
CA CYS A 121 11.35 -12.53 7.87
C CYS A 121 12.28 -13.75 7.98
N PHE A 122 13.56 -13.60 7.61
CA PHE A 122 14.57 -14.62 7.78
C PHE A 122 14.67 -15.02 9.26
N GLY A 123 14.80 -14.05 10.16
CA GLY A 123 14.87 -14.28 11.60
C GLY A 123 13.65 -15.04 12.16
N ILE A 124 12.43 -14.69 11.73
CA ILE A 124 11.20 -15.39 12.13
C ILE A 124 11.24 -16.85 11.67
N CYS A 125 11.61 -17.11 10.42
CA CYS A 125 11.70 -18.46 9.89
C CYS A 125 12.64 -19.34 10.73
N ILE A 126 13.81 -18.81 11.12
CA ILE A 126 14.77 -19.53 11.98
C ILE A 126 14.20 -19.79 13.39
N GLU A 127 13.40 -18.87 13.94
CA GLU A 127 12.72 -19.12 15.23
C GLU A 127 11.66 -20.22 15.15
N LEU A 128 11.09 -20.47 13.96
CA LEU A 128 10.04 -21.46 13.75
C LEU A 128 10.60 -22.83 13.38
N LEU A 129 11.60 -22.89 12.51
CA LEU A 129 12.33 -24.09 12.13
C LEU A 129 13.80 -23.68 11.92
N PRO A 130 14.75 -24.12 12.76
CA PRO A 130 16.15 -23.65 12.75
C PRO A 130 16.98 -24.21 11.58
N VAL A 131 16.44 -24.12 10.35
CA VAL A 131 17.10 -24.53 9.12
C VAL A 131 17.31 -23.27 8.27
N PRO A 132 18.57 -22.87 7.97
CA PRO A 132 18.88 -21.61 7.27
C PRO A 132 18.16 -21.40 5.93
N THR A 133 17.94 -22.48 5.17
CA THR A 133 17.21 -22.43 3.89
C THR A 133 15.74 -22.05 4.03
N VAL A 134 15.11 -22.34 5.16
CA VAL A 134 13.72 -21.91 5.44
C VAL A 134 13.70 -20.38 5.52
N GLY A 135 14.69 -19.78 6.17
CA GLY A 135 14.87 -18.32 6.20
C GLY A 135 15.06 -17.74 4.80
N PHE A 136 15.88 -18.39 3.97
CA PHE A 136 16.07 -17.98 2.59
C PHE A 136 14.78 -18.03 1.77
N ILE A 137 14.12 -19.20 1.73
CA ILE A 137 12.90 -19.40 0.95
C ILE A 137 11.76 -18.49 1.43
N GLY A 138 11.55 -18.38 2.74
CA GLY A 138 10.49 -17.56 3.31
C GLY A 138 10.67 -16.08 3.00
N SER A 139 11.90 -15.57 3.13
CA SER A 139 12.22 -14.19 2.77
C SER A 139 12.16 -13.95 1.26
N LEU A 140 12.59 -14.89 0.43
CA LEU A 140 12.49 -14.78 -1.03
C LEU A 140 11.04 -14.73 -1.51
N LEU A 141 10.20 -15.69 -1.07
CA LEU A 141 8.79 -15.76 -1.46
C LEU A 141 8.01 -14.52 -0.99
N LEU A 142 8.30 -14.04 0.23
CA LEU A 142 7.70 -12.80 0.71
C LEU A 142 8.12 -11.62 -0.15
N ASN A 143 9.41 -11.44 -0.42
CA ASN A 143 9.88 -10.36 -1.30
C ASN A 143 9.22 -10.45 -2.68
N GLN A 144 9.21 -11.61 -3.33
CA GLN A 144 8.55 -11.80 -4.62
C GLN A 144 7.08 -11.35 -4.57
N ASN A 145 6.33 -11.73 -3.53
CA ASN A 145 4.95 -11.28 -3.33
C ASN A 145 4.86 -9.75 -3.22
N LEU A 146 5.67 -9.14 -2.36
CA LEU A 146 5.61 -7.70 -2.09
C LEU A 146 5.99 -6.86 -3.31
N TRP A 147 7.03 -7.26 -4.04
CA TRP A 147 7.48 -6.60 -5.26
C TRP A 147 6.54 -6.83 -6.44
N LEU A 148 5.82 -7.97 -6.52
CA LEU A 148 4.75 -8.18 -7.52
C LEU A 148 3.55 -7.25 -7.30
N HIS A 149 3.27 -6.90 -6.05
CA HIS A 149 2.14 -6.04 -5.70
C HIS A 149 2.48 -4.55 -5.62
N GLY A 150 3.76 -4.17 -5.71
CA GLY A 150 4.20 -2.78 -5.60
C GLY A 150 3.98 -2.18 -4.21
N GLU A 151 3.90 -3.00 -3.16
CA GLU A 151 3.58 -2.51 -1.81
C GLU A 151 4.79 -1.84 -1.14
N LEU A 152 5.99 -2.31 -1.43
CA LEU A 152 7.23 -1.70 -0.95
C LEU A 152 7.61 -0.45 -1.76
N THR A 153 7.27 -0.41 -3.04
CA THR A 153 7.62 0.71 -3.93
C THR A 153 6.88 2.00 -3.59
N THR A 154 5.81 1.92 -2.80
CA THR A 154 5.03 3.09 -2.38
C THR A 154 5.84 4.03 -1.49
N ALA A 155 6.66 3.47 -0.59
CA ALA A 155 7.36 4.21 0.47
C ALA A 155 6.47 5.19 1.28
N VAL A 156 5.16 4.93 1.33
CA VAL A 156 4.20 5.58 2.25
C VAL A 156 3.85 4.61 3.40
N SER A 157 2.85 4.92 4.21
CA SER A 157 2.40 4.11 5.36
C SER A 157 2.31 2.59 5.08
N SER A 158 1.85 2.19 3.89
CA SER A 158 1.77 0.78 3.48
C SER A 158 3.13 0.10 3.29
N GLY A 159 4.16 0.84 2.84
CA GLY A 159 5.51 0.32 2.64
C GLY A 159 6.22 0.01 3.96
N PHE A 160 6.05 0.86 4.96
CA PHE A 160 6.63 0.66 6.30
C PHE A 160 5.94 -0.45 7.10
N ALA A 161 4.73 -0.86 6.70
CA ALA A 161 3.90 -1.81 7.45
C ALA A 161 4.59 -3.18 7.64
N TYR A 162 5.30 -3.68 6.63
CA TYR A 162 5.95 -5.00 6.68
C TYR A 162 7.17 -5.08 7.60
N PRO A 163 8.19 -4.21 7.50
CA PRO A 163 9.32 -4.28 8.42
C PRO A 163 8.86 -4.03 9.87
N ALA A 164 7.91 -3.12 10.10
CA ALA A 164 7.36 -2.89 11.43
C ALA A 164 6.66 -4.14 11.99
N PHE A 165 5.77 -4.76 11.22
CA PHE A 165 5.03 -5.94 11.69
C PHE A 165 5.89 -7.20 11.82
N LEU A 166 6.84 -7.42 10.91
CA LEU A 166 7.78 -8.54 11.05
C LEU A 166 8.73 -8.35 12.23
N SER A 167 9.17 -7.12 12.50
CA SER A 167 9.97 -6.85 13.71
C SER A 167 9.18 -7.16 14.99
N PHE A 168 7.88 -6.82 15.04
CA PHE A 168 6.99 -7.22 16.13
C PHE A 168 6.95 -8.74 16.29
N LEU A 169 6.68 -9.48 15.21
CA LEU A 169 6.63 -10.94 15.26
C LEU A 169 7.96 -11.54 15.71
N TYR A 170 9.08 -11.02 15.21
CA TYR A 170 10.41 -11.46 15.60
C TYR A 170 10.66 -11.26 17.11
N PHE A 171 10.41 -10.05 17.64
CA PHE A 171 10.61 -9.78 19.06
C PHE A 171 9.62 -10.52 19.97
N LEU A 172 8.40 -10.76 19.48
CA LEU A 172 7.41 -11.59 20.15
C LEU A 172 7.89 -13.04 20.28
N LEU A 173 8.39 -13.63 19.19
CA LEU A 173 8.98 -14.97 19.18
C LEU A 173 10.23 -15.08 20.05
N ARG A 174 10.97 -13.97 20.19
CA ARG A 174 12.11 -13.82 21.11
C ARG A 174 11.73 -13.54 22.56
N ARG A 175 10.44 -13.39 22.87
CA ARG A 175 9.93 -13.05 24.21
C ARG A 175 10.48 -11.72 24.76
N SER A 176 10.74 -10.74 23.90
CA SER A 176 11.24 -9.40 24.31
C SER A 176 10.08 -8.43 24.54
N PRO A 177 9.72 -8.08 25.79
CA PRO A 177 8.63 -7.14 26.06
C PRO A 177 8.96 -5.73 25.56
N LEU A 178 10.22 -5.29 25.72
CA LEU A 178 10.68 -4.00 25.22
C LEU A 178 10.57 -3.92 23.68
N GLY A 179 11.05 -4.94 22.98
CA GLY A 179 10.95 -5.01 21.51
C GLY A 179 9.50 -4.99 21.04
N VAL A 180 8.62 -5.76 21.71
CA VAL A 180 7.18 -5.73 21.43
C VAL A 180 6.59 -4.34 21.65
N GLY A 181 6.87 -3.71 22.79
CA GLY A 181 6.38 -2.35 23.09
C GLY A 181 6.82 -1.33 22.04
N ILE A 182 8.11 -1.32 21.67
CA ILE A 182 8.64 -0.43 20.63
C ILE A 182 7.93 -0.67 19.28
N CYS A 183 7.79 -1.93 18.86
CA CYS A 183 7.11 -2.23 17.60
C CYS A 183 5.63 -1.84 17.62
N MET A 184 4.93 -1.98 18.76
CA MET A 184 3.55 -1.51 18.90
C MET A 184 3.46 0.01 18.75
N ALA A 185 4.38 0.76 19.36
CA ALA A 185 4.46 2.21 19.20
C ALA A 185 4.70 2.61 17.73
N ILE A 186 5.65 1.96 17.06
CA ILE A 186 5.96 2.20 15.65
C ILE A 186 4.73 1.90 14.78
N MET A 187 4.11 0.73 14.92
CA MET A 187 2.95 0.35 14.11
C MET A 187 1.75 1.27 14.34
N GLY A 188 1.49 1.68 15.58
CA GLY A 188 0.39 2.61 15.86
C GLY A 188 0.56 3.97 15.20
N ASN A 189 1.81 4.46 15.07
CA ASN A 189 2.13 5.75 14.46
C ASN A 189 2.41 5.68 12.95
N ILE A 190 2.48 4.48 12.36
CA ILE A 190 2.77 4.29 10.93
C ILE A 190 1.60 3.62 10.20
N TYR A 191 1.06 2.53 10.73
CA TYR A 191 0.04 1.71 10.09
C TYR A 191 -0.84 0.97 11.12
N SER A 192 -1.82 1.68 11.66
CA SER A 192 -2.69 1.21 12.74
C SER A 192 -3.45 -0.10 12.47
N PRO A 193 -3.85 -0.50 11.23
CA PRO A 193 -4.52 -1.78 11.02
C PRO A 193 -3.69 -2.99 11.46
N LEU A 194 -2.37 -2.97 11.24
CA LEU A 194 -1.50 -4.06 11.67
C LEU A 194 -1.19 -4.04 13.17
N MET A 195 -1.24 -2.87 13.80
CA MET A 195 -1.20 -2.79 15.27
C MET A 195 -2.42 -3.50 15.88
N LEU A 196 -3.62 -3.35 15.31
CA LEU A 196 -4.80 -4.08 15.78
C LEU A 196 -4.65 -5.60 15.59
N VAL A 197 -4.08 -6.05 14.48
CA VAL A 197 -3.75 -7.46 14.27
C VAL A 197 -2.74 -7.94 15.33
N ALA A 198 -1.70 -7.16 15.60
CA ALA A 198 -0.73 -7.47 16.64
C ALA A 198 -1.38 -7.57 18.05
N SER A 199 -2.27 -6.65 18.39
CA SER A 199 -3.05 -6.68 19.63
C SER A 199 -3.89 -7.94 19.76
N GLY A 200 -4.61 -8.33 18.69
CA GLY A 200 -5.39 -9.57 18.71
C GLY A 200 -4.52 -10.82 18.88
N VAL A 201 -3.33 -10.85 18.27
CA VAL A 201 -2.34 -11.92 18.51
C VAL A 201 -1.87 -11.96 19.97
N LEU A 202 -1.62 -10.79 20.59
CA LEU A 202 -1.24 -10.70 22.01
C LEU A 202 -2.36 -11.16 22.96
N ILE A 203 -3.61 -11.02 22.56
CA ILE A 203 -4.76 -11.53 23.33
C ILE A 203 -4.90 -13.04 23.14
N LEU A 204 -4.94 -13.51 21.88
CA LEU A 204 -5.19 -14.92 21.57
C LEU A 204 -4.10 -15.85 22.12
N ARG A 205 -2.83 -15.41 22.18
CA ARG A 205 -1.75 -16.21 22.77
C ARG A 205 -1.91 -16.48 24.27
N LEU A 206 -2.73 -15.69 24.98
CA LEU A 206 -3.05 -15.95 26.39
C LEU A 206 -4.01 -17.13 26.54
N ILE A 207 -4.63 -17.58 25.44
CA ILE A 207 -5.55 -18.70 25.39
C ILE A 207 -4.83 -19.87 24.71
N GLN A 208 -4.69 -20.96 25.44
CA GLN A 208 -4.07 -22.19 24.97
C GLN A 208 -5.12 -23.30 24.88
N TRP A 209 -5.01 -24.11 23.83
CA TRP A 209 -5.84 -25.30 23.67
C TRP A 209 -5.03 -26.51 24.14
N GLU A 210 -5.30 -26.97 25.36
CA GLU A 210 -4.62 -28.12 25.95
C GLU A 210 -5.65 -29.18 26.35
N LYS A 211 -5.42 -30.43 25.91
CA LYS A 211 -6.26 -31.60 26.26
C LYS A 211 -7.77 -31.40 25.99
N GLY A 212 -8.12 -30.68 24.91
CA GLY A 212 -9.51 -30.44 24.51
C GLY A 212 -10.22 -29.35 25.32
N LYS A 213 -9.51 -28.60 26.15
CA LYS A 213 -10.06 -27.48 26.94
C LYS A 213 -9.30 -26.19 26.61
N LEU A 214 -10.04 -25.09 26.57
CA LEU A 214 -9.46 -23.74 26.55
C LEU A 214 -8.94 -23.41 27.94
N GLN A 215 -7.65 -23.14 28.06
CA GLN A 215 -7.00 -22.74 29.31
C GLN A 215 -6.23 -21.45 29.10
N PHE A 216 -6.04 -20.68 30.16
CA PHE A 216 -5.15 -19.53 30.11
C PHE A 216 -3.68 -19.98 30.16
N SER A 217 -2.79 -19.21 29.55
CA SER A 217 -1.36 -19.50 29.59
C SER A 217 -0.87 -19.54 31.03
N ASN A 218 -0.10 -20.57 31.38
CA ASN A 218 0.54 -20.66 32.70
C ASN A 218 1.86 -19.88 32.77
N ASN A 219 2.31 -19.26 31.67
CA ASN A 219 3.59 -18.56 31.60
C ASN A 219 3.43 -17.06 31.90
N ARG A 220 3.99 -16.61 33.03
CA ARG A 220 4.00 -15.20 33.44
C ARG A 220 4.52 -14.24 32.36
N GLN A 221 5.48 -14.67 31.54
CA GLN A 221 6.01 -13.82 30.46
C GLN A 221 4.98 -13.54 29.36
N ASP A 222 4.02 -14.44 29.12
CA ASP A 222 2.96 -14.19 28.14
C ASP A 222 2.14 -12.97 28.58
N TYR A 223 1.76 -12.92 29.86
CA TYR A 223 1.04 -11.78 30.45
C TYR A 223 1.85 -10.50 30.42
N ILE A 224 3.14 -10.53 30.79
CA ILE A 224 3.98 -9.32 30.78
C ILE A 224 4.08 -8.74 29.36
N ILE A 225 4.37 -9.58 28.37
CA ILE A 225 4.51 -9.12 26.98
C ILE A 225 3.17 -8.61 26.45
N SER A 226 2.07 -9.31 26.74
CA SER A 226 0.73 -8.85 26.32
C SER A 226 0.32 -7.56 27.03
N ALA A 227 0.59 -7.42 28.33
CA ALA A 227 0.29 -6.20 29.08
C ALA A 227 1.11 -5.00 28.56
N VAL A 228 2.42 -5.18 28.30
CA VAL A 228 3.26 -4.12 27.72
C VAL A 228 2.77 -3.75 26.33
N GLY A 229 2.55 -4.73 25.44
CA GLY A 229 2.14 -4.46 24.07
C GLY A 229 0.75 -3.82 23.97
N LEU A 230 -0.23 -4.33 24.73
CA LEU A 230 -1.58 -3.76 24.77
C LEU A 230 -1.59 -2.39 25.47
N GLY A 231 -0.83 -2.22 26.55
CA GLY A 231 -0.68 -0.94 27.23
C GLY A 231 -0.12 0.14 26.29
N VAL A 232 0.94 -0.16 25.53
CA VAL A 232 1.46 0.76 24.52
C VAL A 232 0.44 1.02 23.41
N ALA A 233 -0.25 -0.01 22.93
CA ALA A 233 -1.31 0.17 21.92
C ALA A 233 -2.39 1.13 22.40
N THR A 234 -2.85 0.98 23.65
CA THR A 234 -3.81 1.89 24.28
C THR A 234 -3.26 3.31 24.36
N LEU A 235 -2.02 3.49 24.81
CA LEU A 235 -1.37 4.81 24.89
C LEU A 235 -1.28 5.50 23.52
N VAL A 236 -1.01 4.75 22.45
CA VAL A 236 -0.95 5.31 21.09
C VAL A 236 -2.34 5.67 20.56
N ILE A 237 -3.37 4.92 20.92
CA ILE A 237 -4.74 5.18 20.45
C ILE A 237 -5.39 6.36 21.19
N ILE A 238 -5.05 6.58 22.47
CA ILE A 238 -5.65 7.62 23.32
C ILE A 238 -5.71 9.01 22.63
N PRO A 239 -4.62 9.56 22.08
CA PRO A 239 -4.66 10.85 21.39
C PRO A 239 -5.69 10.92 20.25
N TYR A 240 -5.89 9.82 19.51
CA TYR A 240 -6.85 9.76 18.41
C TYR A 240 -8.31 9.80 18.88
N PHE A 241 -8.61 9.37 20.11
CA PHE A 241 -9.95 9.50 20.67
C PHE A 241 -10.28 10.94 21.07
N PHE A 242 -9.27 11.70 21.48
CA PHE A 242 -9.44 13.10 21.89
C PHE A 242 -9.23 14.10 20.75
N SER A 243 -8.60 13.68 19.64
CA SER A 243 -8.44 14.54 18.47
C SER A 243 -9.77 14.77 17.77
N THR A 244 -10.28 16.00 17.81
CA THR A 244 -11.35 16.46 16.92
C THR A 244 -10.72 16.81 15.57
N SER A 245 -10.83 15.92 14.59
CA SER A 245 -10.45 16.25 13.21
C SER A 245 -11.46 17.23 12.62
N GLU A 246 -11.01 18.38 12.16
CA GLU A 246 -11.81 19.36 11.43
C GLU A 246 -12.50 18.74 10.20
N TYR A 247 -11.86 17.73 9.60
CA TYR A 247 -12.35 17.02 8.43
C TYR A 247 -13.28 15.84 8.76
N GLY A 248 -13.46 15.52 10.04
CA GLY A 248 -14.35 14.46 10.51
C GLY A 248 -15.84 14.82 10.35
N PRO A 249 -16.73 13.88 10.71
CA PRO A 249 -16.45 12.48 11.02
C PRO A 249 -16.22 11.64 9.76
N THR A 250 -15.76 10.39 9.95
CA THR A 250 -15.70 9.40 8.87
C THR A 250 -17.11 9.07 8.33
N ILE A 251 -17.22 8.83 7.03
CA ILE A 251 -18.46 8.45 6.34
C ILE A 251 -19.08 7.17 6.90
N SER A 252 -20.40 7.11 7.02
CA SER A 252 -21.11 5.89 7.42
C SER A 252 -21.35 4.95 6.25
N ALA A 253 -21.53 3.66 6.53
CA ALA A 253 -21.89 2.67 5.52
C ALA A 253 -23.22 2.98 4.80
N GLN A 254 -24.17 3.58 5.52
CA GLN A 254 -25.49 3.91 4.97
C GLN A 254 -25.40 5.03 3.94
N GLU A 255 -24.69 6.12 4.26
CA GLU A 255 -24.47 7.24 3.34
C GLU A 255 -23.61 6.82 2.15
N ALA A 256 -22.55 6.05 2.39
CA ALA A 256 -21.66 5.60 1.32
C ALA A 256 -22.41 4.76 0.26
N LYS A 257 -23.45 4.00 0.64
CA LYS A 257 -24.26 3.24 -0.33
C LYS A 257 -25.07 4.11 -1.28
N THR A 258 -25.29 5.39 -0.98
CA THR A 258 -26.04 6.32 -1.82
C THR A 258 -25.14 7.28 -2.60
N MET A 259 -23.83 7.21 -2.38
CA MET A 259 -22.84 8.13 -2.93
C MET A 259 -22.21 7.54 -4.20
N PRO A 260 -22.29 8.22 -5.37
CA PRO A 260 -21.71 7.73 -6.63
C PRO A 260 -20.23 7.35 -6.53
N GLU A 261 -19.50 8.00 -5.63
CA GLU A 261 -18.08 7.76 -5.35
C GLU A 261 -17.77 6.34 -4.85
N PHE A 262 -18.72 5.70 -4.17
CA PHE A 262 -18.59 4.35 -3.62
C PHE A 262 -19.30 3.29 -4.47
N LEU A 263 -20.05 3.70 -5.49
CA LEU A 263 -20.75 2.81 -6.41
C LEU A 263 -19.85 2.40 -7.58
N ASP A 264 -20.42 1.65 -8.52
CA ASP A 264 -19.76 1.26 -9.76
C ASP A 264 -19.18 2.51 -10.47
N LYS A 265 -17.94 2.42 -10.93
CA LYS A 265 -17.17 3.49 -11.61
C LYS A 265 -16.78 4.70 -10.75
N GLY A 266 -17.16 4.75 -9.48
CA GLY A 266 -16.71 5.79 -8.55
C GLY A 266 -15.23 5.66 -8.16
N ARG A 267 -14.62 6.78 -7.74
CA ARG A 267 -13.20 6.87 -7.31
C ARG A 267 -12.84 5.82 -6.26
N THR A 268 -13.73 5.61 -5.31
CA THR A 268 -13.56 4.67 -4.19
C THR A 268 -14.59 3.54 -4.23
N ALA A 269 -14.90 3.05 -5.44
CA ALA A 269 -15.85 1.96 -5.63
C ALA A 269 -15.67 0.85 -4.58
N PHE A 270 -16.75 0.58 -3.85
CA PHE A 270 -16.82 -0.36 -2.74
C PHE A 270 -18.07 -1.22 -2.86
N PHE A 271 -19.22 -0.61 -3.15
CA PHE A 271 -20.51 -1.28 -3.32
C PHE A 271 -20.80 -1.51 -4.80
N TYR A 272 -20.32 -2.64 -5.31
CA TYR A 272 -20.59 -3.02 -6.69
C TYR A 272 -22.02 -3.56 -6.85
N SER A 273 -22.60 -3.39 -8.04
CA SER A 273 -23.93 -3.96 -8.38
C SER A 273 -23.96 -5.49 -8.25
N ASN A 274 -22.87 -6.18 -8.61
CA ASN A 274 -22.71 -7.62 -8.40
C ASN A 274 -22.18 -7.94 -6.98
N ARG A 275 -23.09 -7.93 -6.00
CA ARG A 275 -22.80 -8.06 -4.55
C ARG A 275 -22.49 -9.47 -4.04
N GLY A 276 -22.43 -10.47 -4.93
CA GLY A 276 -22.20 -11.86 -4.56
C GLY A 276 -20.76 -12.14 -4.11
N LEU A 277 -20.18 -13.24 -4.59
CA LEU A 277 -18.80 -13.65 -4.26
C LEU A 277 -17.76 -12.56 -4.59
N ASN A 278 -18.04 -11.68 -5.56
CA ASN A 278 -17.12 -10.60 -5.92
C ASN A 278 -16.90 -9.61 -4.76
N PHE A 279 -17.93 -9.27 -3.98
CA PHE A 279 -17.80 -8.39 -2.83
C PHE A 279 -16.95 -9.02 -1.72
N TRP A 280 -17.16 -10.30 -1.45
CA TRP A 280 -16.49 -11.00 -0.35
C TRP A 280 -15.09 -11.53 -0.69
N PHE A 281 -14.76 -11.77 -1.96
CA PHE A 281 -13.49 -12.43 -2.33
C PHE A 281 -12.65 -11.70 -3.39
N LYS A 282 -13.25 -10.91 -4.28
CA LYS A 282 -12.50 -10.28 -5.40
C LYS A 282 -12.23 -8.79 -5.22
N ASN A 283 -13.13 -8.08 -4.55
CA ASN A 283 -13.04 -6.64 -4.36
C ASN A 283 -11.79 -6.27 -3.53
N SER A 284 -11.01 -5.32 -4.02
CA SER A 284 -9.73 -4.91 -3.43
C SER A 284 -9.84 -4.21 -2.08
N ARG A 285 -11.04 -3.71 -1.72
CA ARG A 285 -11.34 -2.97 -0.49
C ARG A 285 -12.18 -3.78 0.50
N SER A 286 -13.23 -4.47 0.03
CA SER A 286 -14.12 -5.27 0.89
C SER A 286 -13.71 -6.74 1.03
N GLY A 287 -13.04 -7.32 0.04
CA GLY A 287 -12.85 -8.77 -0.04
C GLY A 287 -11.81 -9.35 0.93
N LEU A 288 -11.96 -10.65 1.24
CA LEU A 288 -10.99 -11.49 1.91
C LEU A 288 -9.79 -11.68 0.97
N LYS A 289 -8.79 -10.82 1.12
CA LYS A 289 -7.68 -10.74 0.18
C LYS A 289 -6.57 -11.69 0.58
N ILE A 290 -6.52 -12.85 -0.08
CA ILE A 290 -5.43 -13.82 0.04
C ILE A 290 -4.59 -13.73 -1.23
N SER A 291 -3.35 -13.23 -1.11
CA SER A 291 -2.45 -13.16 -2.25
C SER A 291 -1.81 -14.54 -2.48
N LEU A 292 -2.12 -15.14 -3.63
CA LEU A 292 -1.59 -16.44 -4.05
C LEU A 292 -0.41 -16.32 -5.03
N ASN A 293 0.20 -15.13 -5.14
CA ASN A 293 1.36 -14.90 -5.99
C ASN A 293 2.64 -14.81 -5.14
N PRO A 294 3.74 -15.49 -5.49
CA PRO A 294 3.84 -16.53 -6.52
C PRO A 294 2.97 -17.76 -6.16
N PRO A 295 2.42 -18.53 -7.12
CA PRO A 295 1.58 -19.71 -6.89
C PRO A 295 2.16 -20.74 -5.90
N LEU A 296 3.48 -20.80 -5.76
CA LEU A 296 4.17 -21.61 -4.75
C LEU A 296 3.65 -21.35 -3.32
N VAL A 297 3.17 -20.13 -3.02
CA VAL A 297 2.64 -19.80 -1.68
C VAL A 297 1.37 -20.59 -1.32
N ILE A 298 0.70 -21.19 -2.31
CA ILE A 298 -0.45 -22.10 -2.08
C ILE A 298 -0.02 -23.33 -1.28
N LEU A 299 1.22 -23.79 -1.44
CA LEU A 299 1.72 -24.98 -0.74
C LEU A 299 1.70 -24.83 0.79
N GLY A 300 1.75 -23.59 1.31
CA GLY A 300 1.69 -23.29 2.72
C GLY A 300 0.38 -23.73 3.39
N PHE A 301 -0.72 -23.84 2.64
CA PHE A 301 -1.98 -24.39 3.18
C PHE A 301 -1.88 -25.87 3.56
N PHE A 302 -0.94 -26.61 2.98
CA PHE A 302 -0.76 -28.04 3.22
C PHE A 302 0.22 -28.35 4.36
N LEU A 303 0.87 -27.34 4.96
CA LEU A 303 1.75 -27.53 6.12
C LEU A 303 1.11 -28.33 7.27
N PRO A 304 -0.16 -28.09 7.68
CA PRO A 304 -0.82 -28.87 8.72
C PRO A 304 -0.95 -30.37 8.41
N ILE A 305 -0.90 -30.76 7.13
CA ILE A 305 -0.99 -32.17 6.73
C ILE A 305 0.30 -32.91 7.09
N LEU A 306 1.47 -32.27 6.96
CA LEU A 306 2.77 -32.90 7.25
C LEU A 306 2.89 -33.33 8.72
N PHE A 307 2.26 -32.60 9.65
CA PHE A 307 2.19 -32.98 11.08
C PHE A 307 1.52 -34.33 11.35
N ARG A 308 0.75 -34.88 10.39
CA ARG A 308 0.15 -36.21 10.51
C ARG A 308 1.09 -37.35 10.11
N PHE A 309 2.25 -37.05 9.53
CA PHE A 309 3.16 -38.02 8.92
C PHE A 309 4.61 -37.84 9.39
N PRO A 310 4.90 -37.82 10.72
CA PRO A 310 6.25 -37.59 11.24
C PRO A 310 7.25 -38.69 10.85
N ARG A 311 6.78 -39.91 10.59
CA ARG A 311 7.64 -41.02 10.12
C ARG A 311 8.21 -40.77 8.72
N GLN A 312 7.40 -40.17 7.83
CA GLN A 312 7.81 -39.83 6.46
C GLN A 312 8.54 -38.48 6.39
N PHE A 313 8.24 -37.58 7.33
CA PHE A 313 8.78 -36.22 7.40
C PHE A 313 9.29 -35.89 8.81
N PRO A 314 10.42 -36.47 9.24
CA PRO A 314 10.87 -36.32 10.63
C PRO A 314 11.34 -34.90 10.97
N LEU A 315 11.68 -34.07 9.97
CA LEU A 315 12.01 -32.66 10.21
C LEU A 315 10.83 -31.88 10.82
N VAL A 316 9.60 -32.36 10.69
CA VAL A 316 8.42 -31.78 11.34
C VAL A 316 8.58 -31.74 12.87
N GLU A 317 9.25 -32.73 13.47
CA GLU A 317 9.47 -32.79 14.92
C GLU A 317 10.44 -31.70 15.41
N LYS A 318 11.19 -31.08 14.50
CA LYS A 318 12.06 -29.93 14.79
C LYS A 318 11.37 -28.58 14.65
N ILE A 319 10.11 -28.55 14.20
CA ILE A 319 9.33 -27.31 14.16
C ILE A 319 8.98 -26.90 15.59
N SER A 320 9.30 -25.66 15.94
CA SER A 320 9.03 -25.11 17.27
C SER A 320 7.54 -24.97 17.53
N SER A 321 7.11 -25.15 18.79
CA SER A 321 5.75 -24.84 19.25
C SER A 321 5.36 -23.37 19.01
N LYS A 322 6.35 -22.50 18.79
CA LYS A 322 6.19 -21.11 18.34
C LYS A 322 5.37 -20.97 17.05
N ILE A 323 5.25 -22.03 16.23
CA ILE A 323 4.47 -22.04 14.97
C ILE A 323 2.98 -21.68 15.17
N ASN A 324 2.44 -21.85 16.37
CA ASN A 324 1.08 -21.43 16.73
C ASN A 324 0.83 -19.93 16.49
N ILE A 325 1.88 -19.12 16.41
CA ILE A 325 1.77 -17.71 16.01
C ILE A 325 1.04 -17.53 14.67
N LEU A 326 1.24 -18.44 13.71
CA LEU A 326 0.58 -18.38 12.41
C LEU A 326 -0.92 -18.60 12.54
N LEU A 327 -1.35 -19.50 13.43
CA LEU A 327 -2.77 -19.71 13.73
C LEU A 327 -3.39 -18.48 14.38
N TYR A 328 -2.72 -17.88 15.37
CA TYR A 328 -3.21 -16.64 16.01
C TYR A 328 -3.34 -15.50 15.01
N LEU A 329 -2.42 -15.39 14.04
CA LEU A 329 -2.52 -14.44 12.95
C LEU A 329 -3.74 -14.70 12.05
N ILE A 330 -3.97 -15.95 11.64
CA ILE A 330 -5.15 -16.33 10.84
C ILE A 330 -6.43 -15.93 11.57
N LEU A 331 -6.58 -16.37 12.83
CA LEU A 331 -7.78 -16.12 13.63
C LEU A 331 -8.01 -14.61 13.85
N THR A 332 -6.96 -13.87 14.18
CA THR A 332 -7.07 -12.42 14.39
C THR A 332 -7.42 -11.69 13.09
N SER A 333 -6.76 -12.03 11.98
CA SER A 333 -7.03 -11.38 10.69
C SER A 333 -8.43 -11.63 10.17
N ILE A 334 -8.94 -12.86 10.29
CA ILE A 334 -10.31 -13.20 9.89
C ILE A 334 -11.32 -12.54 10.85
N GLY A 335 -11.05 -12.56 12.15
CA GLY A 335 -11.90 -11.89 13.15
C GLY A 335 -12.02 -10.40 12.90
N LEU A 336 -10.90 -9.70 12.73
CA LEU A 336 -10.89 -8.26 12.42
C LEU A 336 -11.49 -7.95 11.04
N PHE A 337 -11.32 -8.83 10.05
CA PHE A 337 -12.01 -8.72 8.77
C PHE A 337 -13.53 -8.73 8.93
N ALA A 338 -14.07 -9.62 9.76
CA ALA A 338 -15.51 -9.68 10.04
C ALA A 338 -15.97 -8.44 10.83
N ILE A 339 -15.24 -8.05 11.88
CA ILE A 339 -15.56 -6.86 12.68
C ILE A 339 -15.50 -5.58 11.82
N ALA A 340 -14.54 -5.47 10.91
CA ALA A 340 -14.43 -4.33 10.00
C ALA A 340 -15.61 -4.24 9.01
N HIS A 341 -16.25 -5.35 8.65
CA HIS A 341 -17.50 -5.32 7.90
C HIS A 341 -18.68 -4.81 8.75
N LEU A 342 -18.74 -5.21 10.03
CA LEU A 342 -19.77 -4.73 10.96
C LEU A 342 -19.62 -3.24 11.26
N LEU A 343 -18.37 -2.76 11.35
CA LEU A 343 -18.01 -1.38 11.68
C LEU A 343 -17.40 -0.66 10.48
N LEU A 344 -18.01 -0.83 9.30
CA LEU A 344 -17.49 -0.36 8.02
C LEU A 344 -17.01 1.10 8.09
N PHE A 345 -15.79 1.33 7.61
CA PHE A 345 -15.05 2.59 7.60
C PHE A 345 -14.59 3.12 8.97
N LYS A 346 -15.20 2.72 10.09
CA LYS A 346 -14.68 3.04 11.43
C LYS A 346 -13.38 2.31 11.73
N LEU A 347 -13.30 1.04 11.33
CA LEU A 347 -12.08 0.21 11.42
C LEU A 347 -11.35 0.13 10.09
N PHE A 348 -11.34 1.21 9.30
CA PHE A 348 -10.72 1.23 7.97
C PHE A 348 -11.36 0.21 7.00
N LEU A 349 -10.60 -0.28 6.02
CA LEU A 349 -11.09 -1.19 4.97
C LEU A 349 -10.90 -2.67 5.38
N PRO A 350 -11.93 -3.53 5.27
CA PRO A 350 -11.84 -4.92 5.72
C PRO A 350 -10.71 -5.74 5.10
N SER A 351 -10.49 -5.57 3.79
CA SER A 351 -9.43 -6.29 3.06
C SER A 351 -8.03 -6.08 3.65
N ARG A 352 -7.77 -4.95 4.33
CA ARG A 352 -6.46 -4.59 4.86
C ARG A 352 -6.05 -5.46 6.05
N TYR A 353 -6.99 -6.08 6.76
CA TYR A 353 -6.69 -7.01 7.85
C TYR A 353 -6.20 -8.38 7.37
N THR A 354 -6.48 -8.74 6.12
CA THR A 354 -6.14 -10.06 5.54
C THR A 354 -5.06 -9.94 4.47
N SER A 355 -5.03 -8.84 3.71
CA SER A 355 -4.08 -8.65 2.61
C SER A 355 -2.62 -8.72 3.03
N HIS A 356 -2.27 -8.16 4.18
CA HIS A 356 -0.89 -8.08 4.65
C HIS A 356 -0.47 -9.34 5.42
N SER A 357 -1.32 -9.83 6.32
CA SER A 357 -1.03 -10.98 7.17
C SER A 357 -0.92 -12.29 6.38
N PHE A 358 -1.84 -12.55 5.44
CA PHE A 358 -1.81 -13.79 4.65
C PHE A 358 -0.59 -13.89 3.75
N ARG A 359 -0.03 -12.77 3.26
CA ARG A 359 1.24 -12.76 2.52
C ARG A 359 2.39 -13.31 3.37
N ILE A 360 2.45 -12.90 4.64
CA ILE A 360 3.47 -13.35 5.60
C ILE A 360 3.23 -14.81 5.97
N ILE A 361 2.00 -15.16 6.33
CA ILE A 361 1.62 -16.52 6.76
C ILE A 361 1.94 -17.53 5.65
N LEU A 362 1.53 -17.27 4.41
CA LEU A 362 1.72 -18.21 3.32
C LEU A 362 3.19 -18.30 2.90
N ALA A 363 3.95 -17.19 2.86
CA ALA A 363 5.37 -17.26 2.54
C ALA A 363 6.16 -18.10 3.54
N ILE A 364 5.93 -17.90 4.84
CA ILE A 364 6.60 -18.66 5.91
C ILE A 364 6.14 -20.12 5.91
N SER A 365 4.84 -20.38 5.85
CA SER A 365 4.29 -21.75 5.84
C SER A 365 4.77 -22.54 4.63
N THR A 366 4.83 -21.93 3.45
CA THR A 366 5.37 -22.56 2.24
C THR A 366 6.86 -22.87 2.40
N ALA A 367 7.65 -21.97 2.99
CA ALA A 367 9.07 -22.23 3.19
C ALA A 367 9.33 -23.46 4.07
N ILE A 368 8.60 -23.56 5.19
CA ILE A 368 8.66 -24.71 6.08
C ILE A 368 8.18 -25.97 5.35
N PHE A 369 7.03 -25.91 4.66
CA PHE A 369 6.48 -27.03 3.90
C PHE A 369 7.49 -27.57 2.88
N LEU A 370 8.08 -26.70 2.06
CA LEU A 370 9.01 -27.08 1.01
C LEU A 370 10.26 -27.77 1.58
N ILE A 371 10.83 -27.23 2.65
CA ILE A 371 12.05 -27.80 3.26
C ILE A 371 11.76 -29.13 3.95
N VAL A 372 10.61 -29.26 4.61
CA VAL A 372 10.19 -30.53 5.23
C VAL A 372 9.96 -31.62 4.17
N VAL A 373 9.29 -31.28 3.06
CA VAL A 373 9.08 -32.23 1.95
C VAL A 373 10.40 -32.61 1.31
N LEU A 374 11.29 -31.64 1.08
CA LEU A 374 12.62 -31.87 0.51
C LEU A 374 13.45 -32.79 1.41
N ASP A 375 13.40 -32.59 2.73
CA ASP A 375 14.07 -33.47 3.69
C ASP A 375 13.52 -34.90 3.64
N GLY A 376 12.19 -35.06 3.60
CA GLY A 376 11.56 -36.37 3.42
C GLY A 376 11.99 -37.08 2.13
N ILE A 377 12.15 -36.34 1.03
CA ILE A 377 12.67 -36.89 -0.24
C ILE A 377 14.12 -37.37 -0.09
N PHE A 378 14.97 -36.64 0.64
CA PHE A 378 16.35 -37.07 0.91
C PHE A 378 16.43 -38.32 1.79
N GLN A 379 15.44 -38.53 2.66
CA GLN A 379 15.39 -39.69 3.56
C GLN A 379 14.72 -40.92 2.94
N ALA A 380 13.85 -40.73 1.95
CA ALA A 380 13.27 -41.84 1.20
C ALA A 380 14.35 -42.60 0.41
N THR A 381 14.18 -43.92 0.27
CA THR A 381 15.08 -44.82 -0.50
C THR A 381 15.12 -44.54 -2.00
N LEU A 382 14.43 -43.51 -2.49
CA LEU A 382 14.45 -43.08 -3.88
C LEU A 382 15.87 -42.68 -4.31
N LYS A 383 16.27 -43.11 -5.51
CA LYS A 383 17.61 -42.90 -6.08
C LYS A 383 18.05 -41.44 -5.93
N GLN A 384 19.29 -41.22 -5.47
CA GLN A 384 19.99 -39.94 -5.33
C GLN A 384 19.74 -38.92 -6.46
N ILE A 385 19.48 -39.42 -7.67
CA ILE A 385 19.13 -38.66 -8.88
C ILE A 385 17.82 -37.88 -8.72
N ILE A 386 16.78 -38.46 -8.11
CA ILE A 386 15.48 -37.80 -7.94
C ILE A 386 15.59 -36.65 -6.93
N ALA A 387 16.35 -36.82 -5.85
CA ALA A 387 16.60 -35.76 -4.88
C ALA A 387 17.39 -34.59 -5.51
N LEU A 388 18.40 -34.90 -6.32
CA LEU A 388 19.17 -33.88 -7.05
C LEU A 388 18.32 -33.15 -8.10
N ALA A 389 17.59 -33.89 -8.94
CA ALA A 389 16.70 -33.33 -9.96
C ALA A 389 15.61 -32.46 -9.32
N SER A 390 14.98 -32.94 -8.24
CA SER A 390 13.99 -32.16 -7.49
C SER A 390 14.60 -30.87 -6.95
N THR A 391 15.78 -30.92 -6.35
CA THR A 391 16.48 -29.73 -5.83
C THR A 391 16.75 -28.70 -6.94
N VAL A 392 17.21 -29.15 -8.10
CA VAL A 392 17.49 -28.27 -9.25
C VAL A 392 16.20 -27.64 -9.77
N VAL A 393 15.16 -28.44 -10.01
CA VAL A 393 13.86 -27.94 -10.50
C VAL A 393 13.23 -26.99 -9.48
N PHE A 394 13.22 -27.34 -8.19
CA PHE A 394 12.69 -26.47 -7.14
C PHE A 394 13.44 -25.16 -7.06
N SER A 395 14.77 -25.19 -7.06
CA SER A 395 15.59 -23.96 -7.01
C SER A 395 15.35 -23.09 -8.23
N PHE A 396 15.25 -23.70 -9.42
CA PHE A 396 14.99 -23.00 -10.66
C PHE A 396 13.61 -22.31 -10.64
N VAL A 397 12.55 -23.05 -10.30
CA VAL A 397 11.19 -22.49 -10.21
C VAL A 397 11.12 -21.39 -9.14
N LEU A 398 11.71 -21.63 -7.97
CA LEU A 398 11.70 -20.68 -6.86
C LEU A 398 12.38 -19.35 -7.20
N ILE A 399 13.53 -19.38 -7.88
CA ILE A 399 14.32 -18.20 -8.20
C ILE A 399 13.79 -17.48 -9.43
N PHE A 400 13.49 -18.23 -10.50
CA PHE A 400 13.22 -17.64 -11.81
C PHE A 400 11.73 -17.50 -12.13
N TYR A 401 10.81 -18.02 -11.30
CA TYR A 401 9.36 -17.88 -11.51
C TYR A 401 8.91 -16.44 -11.87
N PRO A 402 9.32 -15.39 -11.13
CA PRO A 402 8.87 -14.04 -11.43
C PRO A 402 9.30 -13.59 -12.83
N PHE A 403 10.52 -13.93 -13.25
CA PHE A 403 11.06 -13.55 -14.55
C PHE A 403 10.39 -14.31 -15.71
N PHE A 404 10.09 -15.60 -15.53
CA PHE A 404 9.44 -16.38 -16.59
C PHE A 404 7.95 -16.05 -16.77
N ILE A 405 7.22 -15.83 -15.68
CA ILE A 405 5.77 -15.63 -15.75
C ILE A 405 5.40 -14.15 -15.93
N TRP A 406 6.13 -13.25 -15.30
CA TRP A 406 5.79 -11.82 -15.31
C TRP A 406 6.74 -11.00 -16.19
N GLY A 407 7.92 -11.52 -16.55
CA GLY A 407 8.87 -10.85 -17.44
C GLY A 407 9.15 -9.41 -17.01
N LYS A 408 8.91 -8.46 -17.92
CA LYS A 408 9.10 -7.01 -17.66
C LYS A 408 8.09 -6.39 -16.69
N ALA A 409 7.03 -7.12 -16.31
CA ALA A 409 6.04 -6.66 -15.34
C ALA A 409 6.45 -6.94 -13.88
N PHE A 410 7.54 -7.70 -13.66
CA PHE A 410 8.15 -7.87 -12.35
C PHE A 410 9.52 -7.16 -12.28
N PRO A 411 9.80 -6.45 -11.18
CA PRO A 411 8.88 -6.05 -10.11
C PRO A 411 7.87 -5.00 -10.57
N ARG A 412 6.68 -4.97 -9.95
CA ARG A 412 5.67 -3.96 -10.24
C ARG A 412 6.10 -2.64 -9.61
N THR A 413 6.44 -1.67 -10.45
CA THR A 413 6.93 -0.36 -9.99
C THR A 413 5.79 0.60 -9.66
N ALA A 414 4.69 0.55 -10.42
CA ALA A 414 3.55 1.47 -10.33
C ALA A 414 3.95 2.96 -10.44
N TYR A 415 5.02 3.26 -11.19
CA TYR A 415 5.41 4.63 -11.50
C TYR A 415 4.52 5.20 -12.59
N THR A 416 4.00 6.40 -12.34
CA THR A 416 3.31 7.25 -13.31
C THR A 416 4.30 8.27 -13.86
N ILE A 417 4.15 8.59 -15.15
CA ILE A 417 4.95 9.61 -15.83
C ILE A 417 4.06 10.84 -15.96
N GLY A 418 4.56 11.99 -15.51
CA GLY A 418 3.95 13.27 -15.82
C GLY A 418 4.03 13.51 -17.33
N THR A 419 2.91 13.88 -17.94
CA THR A 419 2.81 13.90 -19.41
C THR A 419 3.16 15.26 -20.01
N ASP A 420 3.20 16.32 -19.19
CA ASP A 420 3.50 17.68 -19.66
C ASP A 420 4.53 18.43 -18.79
N PRO A 421 5.84 18.17 -19.00
CA PRO A 421 6.93 18.88 -18.32
C PRO A 421 6.86 20.40 -18.40
N ALA A 422 6.44 20.94 -19.55
CA ALA A 422 6.42 22.38 -19.77
C ALA A 422 5.34 23.08 -18.92
N VAL A 423 4.18 22.44 -18.71
CA VAL A 423 3.17 22.94 -17.75
C VAL A 423 3.72 22.97 -16.33
N TYR A 424 4.43 21.93 -15.90
CA TYR A 424 4.99 21.88 -14.55
C TYR A 424 6.02 22.98 -14.33
N GLN A 425 6.95 23.14 -15.26
CA GLN A 425 7.98 24.17 -15.22
C GLN A 425 7.38 25.57 -15.23
N PHE A 426 6.36 25.81 -16.07
CA PHE A 426 5.65 27.08 -16.12
C PHE A 426 4.97 27.40 -14.79
N LEU A 427 4.21 26.44 -14.23
CA LEU A 427 3.49 26.62 -12.96
C LEU A 427 4.45 26.78 -11.78
N GLN A 428 5.58 26.08 -11.77
CA GLN A 428 6.61 26.20 -10.75
C GLN A 428 7.24 27.60 -10.68
N GLN A 429 7.16 28.39 -11.76
CA GLN A 429 7.62 29.78 -11.79
C GLN A 429 6.57 30.80 -11.32
N GLN A 430 5.31 30.38 -11.12
CA GLN A 430 4.23 31.25 -10.65
C GLN A 430 4.29 31.43 -9.12
N PRO A 431 3.57 32.40 -8.53
CA PRO A 431 3.42 32.50 -7.07
C PRO A 431 3.00 31.18 -6.40
N LYS A 432 3.45 30.92 -5.15
CA LYS A 432 3.24 29.64 -4.44
C LYS A 432 1.75 29.33 -4.17
N ASP A 433 0.91 30.36 -4.15
CA ASP A 433 -0.55 30.32 -3.99
C ASP A 433 -1.31 30.16 -5.32
N THR A 434 -0.61 30.11 -6.46
CA THR A 434 -1.24 29.98 -7.80
C THR A 434 -2.11 28.73 -7.90
N LEU A 435 -3.40 28.92 -8.11
CA LEU A 435 -4.40 27.85 -8.12
C LEU A 435 -4.79 27.44 -9.54
N THR A 436 -4.57 26.17 -9.87
CA THR A 436 -5.01 25.59 -11.14
C THR A 436 -6.29 24.78 -10.98
N ALA A 437 -7.31 25.06 -11.78
CA ALA A 437 -8.53 24.27 -11.88
C ALA A 437 -8.48 23.34 -13.10
N SER A 438 -8.82 22.06 -12.92
CA SER A 438 -8.79 21.09 -14.01
C SER A 438 -9.67 19.86 -13.74
N LEU A 439 -10.29 19.35 -14.80
CA LEU A 439 -10.96 18.04 -14.82
C LEU A 439 -10.08 16.93 -15.43
N SER A 440 -8.86 17.28 -15.86
CA SER A 440 -7.91 16.33 -16.42
C SER A 440 -7.32 15.45 -15.32
N LEU A 441 -7.00 14.20 -15.65
CA LEU A 441 -6.18 13.34 -14.78
C LEU A 441 -4.77 13.89 -14.59
N GLU A 442 -4.30 14.76 -15.48
CA GLU A 442 -3.00 15.42 -15.33
C GLU A 442 -2.93 16.33 -14.09
N ALA A 443 -4.09 16.79 -13.61
CA ALA A 443 -4.20 17.55 -12.35
C ALA A 443 -3.64 16.79 -11.14
N ASP A 444 -3.64 15.45 -11.18
CA ASP A 444 -3.09 14.61 -10.12
C ASP A 444 -1.57 14.76 -9.96
N ASN A 445 -0.90 15.21 -11.02
CA ASN A 445 0.55 15.35 -11.07
C ASN A 445 1.02 16.78 -10.79
N LEU A 446 0.12 17.78 -10.84
CA LEU A 446 0.50 19.19 -10.67
C LEU A 446 1.08 19.49 -9.28
N PRO A 447 0.46 19.10 -8.15
CA PRO A 447 0.98 19.47 -6.83
C PRO A 447 2.39 18.92 -6.60
N ILE A 448 2.65 17.70 -7.04
CA ILE A 448 3.92 17.02 -6.78
C ILE A 448 5.06 17.55 -7.67
N PHE A 449 4.78 17.92 -8.93
CA PHE A 449 5.82 18.35 -9.88
C PHE A 449 5.97 19.86 -10.01
N SER A 450 4.88 20.63 -9.89
CA SER A 450 4.93 22.10 -9.96
C SER A 450 5.02 22.76 -8.58
N GLN A 451 4.74 22.02 -7.50
CA GLN A 451 4.62 22.57 -6.14
C GLN A 451 3.59 23.72 -6.06
N ARG A 452 2.53 23.65 -6.87
CA ARG A 452 1.40 24.59 -6.84
C ARG A 452 0.09 23.87 -6.52
N PRO A 453 -0.82 24.52 -5.79
CA PRO A 453 -2.09 23.93 -5.42
C PRO A 453 -2.98 23.71 -6.65
N VAL A 454 -3.89 22.75 -6.52
CA VAL A 454 -4.96 22.50 -7.49
C VAL A 454 -6.31 22.62 -6.79
N LEU A 455 -7.31 23.16 -7.49
CA LEU A 455 -8.64 23.31 -6.92
C LEU A 455 -9.21 21.95 -6.49
N VAL A 456 -9.07 20.96 -7.40
CA VAL A 456 -9.47 19.56 -7.26
C VAL A 456 -8.59 18.68 -8.14
N SER A 457 -8.48 17.40 -7.79
CA SER A 457 -7.90 16.36 -8.64
C SER A 457 -8.56 15.02 -8.34
N TRP A 458 -8.44 14.06 -9.27
CA TRP A 458 -9.05 12.74 -9.12
C TRP A 458 -8.39 11.93 -8.00
N GLU A 459 -7.06 11.94 -7.93
CA GLU A 459 -6.31 11.25 -6.87
C GLU A 459 -6.67 11.77 -5.47
N HIS A 460 -6.89 13.08 -5.35
CA HIS A 460 -7.13 13.74 -4.06
C HIS A 460 -8.59 13.74 -3.60
N ALA A 461 -9.56 13.39 -4.46
CA ALA A 461 -10.99 13.43 -4.15
C ALA A 461 -11.52 12.18 -3.41
N LEU A 462 -10.93 11.86 -2.25
CA LEU A 462 -11.35 10.73 -1.41
C LEU A 462 -12.53 11.09 -0.49
N PRO A 463 -13.67 10.37 -0.55
CA PRO A 463 -14.89 10.70 0.19
C PRO A 463 -14.99 10.11 1.61
N TYR A 464 -13.88 9.69 2.21
CA TYR A 464 -13.91 9.00 3.51
C TYR A 464 -14.17 9.96 4.69
N GLN A 465 -13.68 11.20 4.61
CA GLN A 465 -13.79 12.21 5.66
C GLN A 465 -14.82 13.27 5.25
N LYS A 466 -15.93 13.38 5.99
CA LYS A 466 -17.10 14.16 5.57
C LYS A 466 -16.80 15.66 5.47
N GLY A 467 -16.07 16.22 6.43
CA GLY A 467 -15.73 17.64 6.47
C GLY A 467 -14.88 18.06 5.26
N TYR A 468 -13.90 17.23 4.91
CA TYR A 468 -13.11 17.42 3.68
C TYR A 468 -13.96 17.28 2.42
N TYR A 469 -14.72 16.17 2.30
CA TYR A 469 -15.44 15.88 1.07
C TYR A 469 -16.61 16.84 0.80
N ARG A 470 -17.19 17.43 1.84
CA ARG A 470 -18.21 18.49 1.73
C ARG A 470 -17.67 19.72 1.01
N GLN A 471 -16.36 19.97 1.05
CA GLN A 471 -15.72 21.07 0.33
C GLN A 471 -15.27 20.65 -1.08
N ILE A 472 -14.74 19.42 -1.23
CA ILE A 472 -14.28 18.93 -2.53
C ILE A 472 -15.43 18.74 -3.53
N LYS A 473 -16.54 18.12 -3.12
CA LYS A 473 -17.63 17.82 -4.05
C LYS A 473 -18.18 19.08 -4.74
N PRO A 474 -18.53 20.18 -4.03
CA PRO A 474 -18.93 21.43 -4.68
C PRO A 474 -17.88 22.00 -5.62
N ARG A 475 -16.58 21.97 -5.26
CA ARG A 475 -15.52 22.45 -6.15
C ARG A 475 -15.50 21.73 -7.49
N VAL A 476 -15.68 20.40 -7.48
CA VAL A 476 -15.72 19.63 -8.73
C VAL A 476 -16.98 19.95 -9.54
N LEU A 477 -18.16 19.99 -8.90
CA LEU A 477 -19.42 20.26 -9.58
C LEU A 477 -19.46 21.68 -10.16
N ASP A 478 -18.96 22.66 -9.41
CA ASP A 478 -18.86 24.05 -9.85
C ASP A 478 -17.85 24.19 -11.00
N LEU A 479 -16.73 23.46 -10.97
CA LEU A 479 -15.76 23.43 -12.07
C LEU A 479 -16.37 22.82 -13.34
N ILE A 480 -17.09 21.70 -13.24
CA ILE A 480 -17.83 21.12 -14.37
C ILE A 480 -18.81 22.17 -14.92
N PHE A 481 -19.61 22.79 -14.05
CA PHE A 481 -20.60 23.77 -14.50
C PHE A 481 -19.94 24.98 -15.17
N ALA A 482 -18.86 25.52 -14.60
CA ALA A 482 -18.13 26.66 -15.15
C ALA A 482 -17.46 26.32 -16.49
N GLN A 483 -16.79 25.16 -16.61
CA GLN A 483 -16.05 24.78 -17.82
C GLN A 483 -16.96 24.67 -19.05
N TYR A 484 -18.20 24.20 -18.88
CA TYR A 484 -19.16 24.03 -19.97
C TYR A 484 -20.21 25.14 -20.08
N SER A 485 -20.15 26.17 -19.22
CA SER A 485 -21.13 27.25 -19.25
C SER A 485 -20.95 28.17 -20.47
N PRO A 486 -22.03 28.48 -21.21
CA PRO A 486 -22.02 29.56 -22.20
C PRO A 486 -22.18 30.96 -21.56
N ASN A 487 -22.43 31.04 -20.25
CA ASN A 487 -22.62 32.30 -19.54
C ASN A 487 -21.31 32.81 -18.92
N LEU A 488 -20.86 34.00 -19.33
CA LEU A 488 -19.66 34.64 -18.81
C LEU A 488 -19.74 34.93 -17.30
N ASP A 489 -20.91 35.32 -16.79
CA ASP A 489 -21.08 35.63 -15.37
C ASP A 489 -20.89 34.39 -14.49
N THR A 490 -21.33 33.22 -14.96
CA THR A 490 -21.06 31.94 -14.29
C THR A 490 -19.56 31.68 -14.17
N VAL A 491 -18.80 31.91 -15.24
CA VAL A 491 -17.34 31.69 -15.25
C VAL A 491 -16.64 32.72 -14.35
N LYS A 492 -17.04 33.99 -14.41
CA LYS A 492 -16.53 35.07 -13.53
C LYS A 492 -16.76 34.76 -12.06
N GLN A 493 -17.98 34.36 -11.69
CA GLN A 493 -18.34 34.00 -10.32
C GLN A 493 -17.53 32.79 -9.84
N PHE A 494 -17.32 31.78 -10.69
CA PHE A 494 -16.48 30.63 -10.34
C PHE A 494 -15.03 31.04 -10.07
N ILE A 495 -14.42 31.84 -10.96
CA ILE A 495 -13.05 32.33 -10.81
C ILE A 495 -12.91 33.13 -9.51
N GLN A 496 -13.83 34.05 -9.24
CA GLN A 496 -13.81 34.89 -8.04
C GLN A 496 -14.05 34.09 -6.76
N LYS A 497 -14.98 33.13 -6.78
CA LYS A 497 -15.33 32.30 -5.62
C LYS A 497 -14.14 31.46 -5.14
N TYR A 498 -13.34 30.95 -6.05
CA TYR A 498 -12.26 30.01 -5.75
C TYR A 498 -10.85 30.61 -5.89
N GLY A 499 -10.71 31.80 -6.47
CA GLY A 499 -9.40 32.39 -6.75
C GLY A 499 -8.61 31.60 -7.79
N VAL A 500 -9.27 31.14 -8.86
CA VAL A 500 -8.60 30.33 -9.90
C VAL A 500 -7.75 31.22 -10.80
N ASP A 501 -6.46 30.93 -10.91
CA ASP A 501 -5.52 31.66 -11.79
C ASP A 501 -5.43 31.03 -13.19
N TYR A 502 -5.50 29.70 -13.24
CA TYR A 502 -5.32 28.94 -14.46
C TYR A 502 -6.34 27.81 -14.60
N PHE A 503 -6.78 27.55 -15.83
CA PHE A 503 -7.49 26.34 -16.21
C PHE A 503 -6.56 25.45 -17.02
N LEU A 504 -6.34 24.21 -16.58
CA LEU A 504 -5.71 23.17 -17.39
C LEU A 504 -6.80 22.32 -18.03
N ILE A 505 -6.95 22.40 -19.35
CA ILE A 505 -8.06 21.81 -20.09
C ILE A 505 -7.51 20.78 -21.08
N ASP A 506 -8.07 19.57 -21.09
CA ASP A 506 -7.76 18.58 -22.13
C ASP A 506 -8.21 19.10 -23.50
N GLN A 507 -7.41 18.92 -24.56
CA GLN A 507 -7.80 19.30 -25.93
C GLN A 507 -9.11 18.63 -26.38
N LYS A 508 -9.43 17.45 -25.82
CA LYS A 508 -10.68 16.72 -26.09
C LYS A 508 -11.83 17.11 -25.16
N ALA A 509 -11.64 18.04 -24.21
CA ALA A 509 -12.62 18.32 -23.16
C ALA A 509 -14.01 18.71 -23.68
N PHE A 510 -14.10 19.30 -24.87
CA PHE A 510 -15.35 19.74 -25.49
C PHE A 510 -15.88 18.76 -26.56
N SER A 511 -15.45 17.50 -26.55
CA SER A 511 -15.97 16.44 -27.43
C SER A 511 -17.02 15.57 -26.73
N PRO A 512 -17.99 15.00 -27.45
CA PRO A 512 -18.97 14.06 -26.88
C PRO A 512 -18.32 12.83 -26.22
N GLU A 513 -17.23 12.32 -26.79
CA GLU A 513 -16.52 11.15 -26.29
C GLU A 513 -15.96 11.41 -24.89
N TYR A 514 -15.41 12.61 -24.65
CA TYR A 514 -14.86 13.00 -23.35
C TYR A 514 -15.91 12.91 -22.22
N MET A 515 -17.17 13.25 -22.51
CA MET A 515 -18.28 13.17 -21.55
C MET A 515 -18.60 11.73 -21.12
N THR A 516 -18.22 10.76 -21.92
CA THR A 516 -18.45 9.33 -21.63
C THR A 516 -17.23 8.64 -21.05
N GLU A 517 -16.04 9.14 -21.38
CA GLU A 517 -14.77 8.48 -21.03
C GLU A 517 -14.11 9.05 -19.79
N ASN A 518 -14.24 10.36 -19.52
CA ASN A 518 -13.63 11.00 -18.37
C ASN A 518 -14.20 10.46 -17.05
N VAL A 519 -13.33 10.27 -16.07
CA VAL A 519 -13.64 9.65 -14.78
C VAL A 519 -14.69 10.43 -13.98
N TRP A 520 -14.70 11.76 -14.07
CA TRP A 520 -15.65 12.61 -13.36
C TRP A 520 -17.08 12.40 -13.88
N PHE A 521 -17.25 12.30 -15.20
CA PHE A 521 -18.57 12.06 -15.80
C PHE A 521 -19.01 10.60 -15.69
N LYS A 522 -18.08 9.65 -15.61
CA LYS A 522 -18.40 8.26 -15.24
C LYS A 522 -18.95 8.17 -13.82
N GLN A 523 -18.41 8.97 -12.89
CA GLN A 523 -18.91 9.05 -11.51
C GLN A 523 -20.21 9.85 -11.42
N TRP A 524 -20.35 10.92 -12.21
CA TRP A 524 -21.49 11.83 -12.21
C TRP A 524 -22.11 11.94 -13.61
N PRO A 525 -22.86 10.91 -14.03
CA PRO A 525 -23.36 10.82 -15.40
C PRO A 525 -24.38 11.91 -15.75
N ASP A 526 -25.15 12.42 -14.77
CA ASP A 526 -26.14 13.46 -15.02
C ASP A 526 -25.48 14.80 -15.34
N GLN A 527 -24.37 15.12 -14.66
CA GLN A 527 -23.51 16.26 -14.97
C GLN A 527 -22.89 16.12 -16.36
N GLY A 528 -22.47 14.91 -16.74
CA GLY A 528 -21.97 14.62 -18.10
C GLY A 528 -23.04 14.85 -19.18
N LYS A 529 -24.29 14.41 -18.94
CA LYS A 529 -25.41 14.67 -19.85
C LYS A 529 -25.73 16.16 -19.96
N GLN A 530 -25.70 16.89 -18.85
CA GLN A 530 -25.95 18.33 -18.85
C GLN A 530 -24.86 19.08 -19.63
N ALA A 531 -23.59 18.76 -19.41
CA ALA A 531 -22.47 19.34 -20.14
C ALA A 531 -22.54 19.00 -21.64
N LEU A 532 -22.90 17.77 -21.99
CA LEU A 532 -23.13 17.37 -23.39
C LEU A 532 -24.27 18.16 -24.04
N SER A 533 -25.38 18.35 -23.34
CA SER A 533 -26.50 19.15 -23.83
C SER A 533 -26.11 20.62 -24.05
N GLN A 534 -25.24 21.18 -23.21
CA GLN A 534 -24.70 22.54 -23.39
C GLN A 534 -23.80 22.62 -24.63
N LEU A 535 -22.94 21.62 -24.84
CA LEU A 535 -22.08 21.53 -26.03
C LEU A 535 -22.85 21.42 -27.34
N GLN A 536 -23.96 20.69 -27.34
CA GLN A 536 -24.84 20.53 -28.51
C GLN A 536 -25.80 21.71 -28.71
N GLY A 537 -25.85 22.64 -27.74
CA GLY A 537 -26.67 23.84 -27.80
C GLY A 537 -26.17 24.85 -28.84
N LYS A 538 -26.96 25.90 -29.07
CA LYS A 538 -26.59 26.97 -30.02
C LYS A 538 -25.46 27.87 -29.53
N GLN A 539 -25.24 27.97 -28.23
CA GLN A 539 -24.23 28.82 -27.62
C GLN A 539 -23.06 27.97 -27.12
N GLN A 540 -21.86 28.26 -27.61
CA GLN A 540 -20.64 27.56 -27.19
C GLN A 540 -20.22 27.96 -25.78
N PRO A 541 -19.54 27.07 -25.02
CA PRO A 541 -18.96 27.43 -23.72
C PRO A 541 -17.97 28.60 -23.81
N ILE A 542 -17.92 29.47 -22.79
CA ILE A 542 -17.04 30.65 -22.76
C ILE A 542 -15.55 30.27 -22.85
N LEU A 543 -15.15 29.18 -22.17
CA LEU A 543 -13.78 28.67 -22.23
C LEU A 543 -13.40 28.21 -23.65
N LEU A 544 -14.36 27.64 -24.39
CA LEU A 544 -14.17 27.24 -25.78
C LEU A 544 -14.07 28.46 -26.73
N GLN A 545 -14.90 29.49 -26.51
CA GLN A 545 -14.87 30.72 -27.31
C GLN A 545 -13.56 31.49 -27.12
N SER A 546 -13.03 31.49 -25.89
CA SER A 546 -11.82 32.25 -25.52
C SER A 546 -10.52 31.50 -25.79
N TRP A 547 -10.58 30.31 -26.39
CA TRP A 547 -9.46 29.37 -26.45
C TRP A 547 -8.22 29.96 -27.13
N ASN A 548 -8.39 30.67 -28.25
CA ASN A 548 -7.24 31.24 -28.97
C ASN A 548 -6.69 32.51 -28.32
N ARG A 549 -7.52 33.25 -27.57
CA ARG A 549 -7.14 34.53 -26.97
C ARG A 549 -6.45 34.36 -25.61
N CYS A 550 -6.93 33.43 -24.78
CA CYS A 550 -6.55 33.33 -23.38
C CYS A 550 -5.63 32.15 -23.06
N THR A 551 -5.31 31.33 -24.06
CA THR A 551 -4.31 30.25 -23.91
C THR A 551 -2.91 30.84 -23.87
N ILE A 552 -2.17 30.52 -22.82
CA ILE A 552 -0.76 30.91 -22.66
C ILE A 552 0.21 29.78 -22.99
N TYR A 553 -0.27 28.53 -22.96
CA TYR A 553 0.48 27.35 -23.34
C TYR A 553 -0.45 26.30 -23.93
N GLN A 554 0.00 25.59 -24.97
CA GLN A 554 -0.75 24.50 -25.58
C GLN A 554 0.17 23.43 -26.15
N ASN A 555 -0.29 22.19 -26.10
CA ASN A 555 0.29 21.07 -26.83
C ASN A 555 -0.81 20.15 -27.38
N GLN A 556 -0.46 18.92 -27.76
CA GLN A 556 -1.41 17.96 -28.34
C GLN A 556 -2.45 17.43 -27.33
N LEU A 557 -2.18 17.52 -26.02
CA LEU A 557 -3.01 16.95 -24.97
C LEU A 557 -3.76 18.02 -24.18
N TYR A 558 -3.12 19.15 -23.90
CA TYR A 558 -3.61 20.14 -22.95
C TYR A 558 -3.49 21.57 -23.48
N ARG A 559 -4.33 22.45 -22.91
CA ARG A 559 -4.18 23.89 -22.98
C ARG A 559 -4.22 24.47 -21.59
N LEU A 560 -3.31 25.40 -21.32
CA LEU A 560 -3.29 26.20 -20.10
C LEU A 560 -3.86 27.58 -20.41
N VAL A 561 -5.01 27.89 -19.81
CA VAL A 561 -5.77 29.12 -20.04
C VAL A 561 -5.67 30.01 -18.81
N LYS A 562 -5.30 31.28 -19.00
CA LYS A 562 -5.21 32.25 -17.89
C LYS A 562 -6.59 32.80 -17.55
N ALA A 563 -7.01 32.66 -16.29
CA ALA A 563 -8.36 33.02 -15.83
C ALA A 563 -8.64 34.52 -15.96
N ASP A 564 -7.67 35.39 -15.64
CA ASP A 564 -7.80 36.85 -15.79
C ASP A 564 -8.12 37.32 -17.21
N CYS A 565 -7.72 36.54 -18.22
CA CYS A 565 -8.05 36.86 -19.61
C CYS A 565 -9.51 36.56 -19.92
N LEU A 566 -10.13 35.58 -19.27
CA LEU A 566 -11.53 35.21 -19.50
C LEU A 566 -12.49 36.29 -19.00
N ILE A 567 -12.08 37.06 -17.98
CA ILE A 567 -12.94 38.07 -17.34
C ILE A 567 -12.79 39.47 -17.95
N LYS A 568 -11.81 39.66 -18.85
CA LYS A 568 -11.55 40.87 -19.64
C LYS A 568 -12.17 40.75 -21.03
#